data_AF-A0A349FCP5-F1
#
_entry.id   AF-A0A349FCP5-F1
#
_cell.length_a   1.000
_cell.length_b   1.000
_cell.length_c   1.000
_cell.angle_alpha   90.00
_cell.angle_beta   90.00
_cell.angle_gamma   90.00
#
_symmetry.space_group_name_H-M   'P 1'
#
loop_
_entity.id
_entity.type
_entity.pdbx_description
1 polymer ?
#
loop_
_entity_poly.entity_id
_entity_poly.type
_entity_poly.pdbx_seq_one_letter_code
_entity_poly.pdbx_strand_id
1 'polypeptide(L)'
;MKPDSADLVIELSEMNSSRRGFFRAVSRGVSHSIEESKPNDVNPGRPLGAVEEALFSRLCNQCGDCINACPQGVLSLGSNGPVMDLSLNHCNFCQQCISACQTQALNTLNATDTG
;
A
#
# COMPACT_ATOMS: atom_id res chain seq x y z
N MET A 1 -10.27 59.53 -22.11
CA MET A 1 -9.62 58.35 -22.74
C MET A 1 -8.55 57.84 -21.78
N LYS A 2 -8.72 56.60 -21.30
CA LYS A 2 -7.71 55.82 -20.58
C LYS A 2 -6.60 55.36 -21.56
N PRO A 3 -5.40 55.06 -21.06
CA PRO A 3 -5.12 53.65 -20.75
C PRO A 3 -4.52 53.44 -19.35
N ASP A 4 -4.91 52.30 -18.78
CA ASP A 4 -4.67 51.83 -17.42
C ASP A 4 -3.27 51.23 -17.22
N SER A 5 -2.85 51.37 -15.97
CA SER A 5 -1.57 51.06 -15.37
C SER A 5 -1.17 49.59 -15.42
N ALA A 6 0.13 49.40 -15.67
CA ALA A 6 0.87 48.15 -15.59
C ALA A 6 0.98 47.60 -14.15
N ASP A 7 1.26 46.29 -14.09
CA ASP A 7 1.88 45.55 -12.98
C ASP A 7 1.09 45.39 -11.67
N LEU A 8 0.08 44.52 -11.71
CA LEU A 8 -0.42 43.81 -10.52
C LEU A 8 0.18 42.40 -10.50
N VAL A 9 1.31 42.32 -9.81
CA VAL A 9 2.15 41.13 -9.63
C VAL A 9 1.64 40.35 -8.41
N ILE A 10 1.19 39.12 -8.67
CA ILE A 10 1.24 37.93 -7.79
C ILE A 10 0.62 38.11 -6.38
N GLU A 11 -0.66 37.73 -6.27
CA GLU A 11 -1.35 37.55 -4.99
C GLU A 11 -1.29 36.07 -4.55
N LEU A 12 -0.69 35.87 -3.37
CA LEU A 12 -0.85 34.76 -2.42
C LEU A 12 -0.60 33.30 -2.89
N SER A 13 0.68 32.92 -2.84
CA SER A 13 1.08 31.56 -2.48
C SER A 13 1.88 31.57 -1.17
N GLU A 14 1.21 31.49 -0.02
CA GLU A 14 1.89 31.34 1.28
C GLU A 14 1.27 30.22 2.11
N MET A 15 1.51 28.99 1.66
CA MET A 15 1.30 27.79 2.44
C MET A 15 2.48 27.63 3.42
N ASN A 16 2.36 28.24 4.60
CA ASN A 16 3.29 28.05 5.71
C ASN A 16 3.11 26.66 6.35
N SER A 17 3.83 25.68 5.82
CA SER A 17 3.99 24.35 6.42
C SER A 17 5.38 24.19 7.04
N SER A 18 5.83 25.21 7.78
CA SER A 18 7.07 25.17 8.56
C SER A 18 6.87 24.45 9.91
N ARG A 19 6.51 23.16 9.85
CA ARG A 19 6.72 22.20 10.97
C ARG A 19 8.10 21.55 10.93
N ARG A 20 8.91 21.90 9.93
CA ARG A 20 10.28 21.37 9.73
C ARG A 20 11.35 22.18 10.49
N GLY A 21 11.00 23.35 11.01
CA GLY A 21 11.93 24.22 11.73
C GLY A 21 12.21 23.81 13.18
N PHE A 22 11.31 23.07 13.84
CA PHE A 22 11.46 22.76 15.27
C PHE A 22 12.30 21.51 15.57
N PHE A 23 12.48 20.60 14.62
CA PHE A 23 13.23 19.35 14.84
C PHE A 23 14.76 19.49 14.71
N ARG A 24 15.28 20.68 14.37
CA ARG A 24 16.73 20.92 14.25
C ARG A 24 17.42 21.36 15.54
N ALA A 25 16.69 21.53 16.64
CA ALA A 25 17.24 22.11 17.88
C ALA A 25 17.82 21.09 18.88
N VAL A 26 17.78 19.77 18.62
CA VAL A 26 18.24 18.74 19.60
C VAL A 26 19.26 17.73 19.06
N SER A 27 19.87 17.99 17.90
CA SER A 27 20.77 17.05 17.20
C SER A 27 22.19 16.93 17.78
N ARG A 28 22.36 16.85 19.10
CA ARG A 28 23.69 16.75 19.73
C ARG A 28 23.88 15.64 20.78
N GLY A 29 23.02 14.62 20.86
CA GLY A 29 23.21 13.59 21.88
C GLY A 29 22.44 12.27 21.79
N VAL A 30 21.89 11.90 20.64
CA VAL A 30 21.26 10.57 20.48
C VAL A 30 21.89 9.85 19.30
N SER A 31 22.94 9.07 19.60
CA SER A 31 23.49 8.03 18.72
C SER A 31 22.61 6.78 18.78
N HIS A 32 21.29 6.96 18.65
CA HIS A 32 20.42 5.81 18.47
C HIS A 32 20.55 5.43 17.00
N SER A 33 21.29 4.34 16.76
CA SER A 33 21.38 3.68 15.48
C SER A 33 19.97 3.49 14.94
N ILE A 34 19.58 4.34 13.99
CA ILE A 34 18.41 4.07 13.17
C ILE A 34 18.84 2.89 12.31
N GLU A 35 18.40 1.69 12.70
CA GLU A 35 18.42 0.56 11.80
C GLU A 35 17.50 0.93 10.65
N GLU A 36 18.12 1.26 9.52
CA GLU A 36 17.48 1.55 8.25
C GLU A 36 16.64 0.32 7.87
N SER A 37 15.35 0.33 8.20
CA SER A 37 14.42 -0.65 7.66
C SER A 37 14.41 -0.44 6.15
N LYS A 38 15.02 -1.39 5.44
CA LYS A 38 15.02 -1.50 3.98
C LYS A 38 13.62 -1.12 3.47
N PRO A 39 13.50 -0.24 2.45
CA PRO A 39 12.19 0.22 2.00
C PRO A 39 11.34 -1.01 1.70
N ASN A 40 10.32 -1.24 2.53
CA ASN A 40 9.36 -2.31 2.27
C ASN A 40 8.74 -1.96 0.93
N ASP A 41 9.01 -2.82 -0.06
CA ASP A 41 8.34 -2.77 -1.36
C ASP A 41 6.85 -2.54 -1.11
N VAL A 42 6.32 -1.50 -1.74
CA VAL A 42 4.93 -1.10 -1.65
C VAL A 42 4.05 -2.35 -1.79
N ASN A 43 3.18 -2.56 -0.80
CA ASN A 43 2.33 -3.73 -0.66
C ASN A 43 1.80 -4.16 -2.04
N PRO A 44 2.16 -5.33 -2.58
CA PRO A 44 2.00 -5.67 -4.00
C PRO A 44 0.54 -5.98 -4.40
N GLY A 45 -0.42 -5.22 -3.87
CA GLY A 45 -1.85 -5.45 -4.03
C GLY A 45 -2.21 -6.86 -3.57
N ARG A 46 -1.74 -7.30 -2.40
CA ARG A 46 -2.04 -8.66 -1.94
C ARG A 46 -3.54 -8.81 -1.69
N PRO A 47 -4.13 -9.97 -2.01
CA PRO A 47 -5.52 -10.24 -1.67
C PRO A 47 -5.69 -10.42 -0.15
N LEU A 48 -6.93 -10.26 0.32
CA LEU A 48 -7.31 -10.47 1.71
C LEU A 48 -6.79 -11.79 2.29
N GLY A 49 -6.24 -11.70 3.51
CA GLY A 49 -5.72 -12.85 4.25
C GLY A 49 -4.35 -13.33 3.78
N ALA A 50 -3.68 -12.60 2.88
CA ALA A 50 -2.30 -12.91 2.54
C ALA A 50 -1.43 -12.88 3.78
N VAL A 51 -0.62 -13.93 3.96
CA VAL A 51 0.35 -13.95 5.04
C VAL A 51 1.51 -12.99 4.78
N GLU A 52 2.35 -12.77 5.79
CA GLU A 52 3.58 -11.98 5.65
C GLU A 52 4.37 -12.41 4.40
N GLU A 53 4.88 -11.46 3.63
CA GLU A 53 5.50 -11.68 2.31
C GLU A 53 6.56 -12.79 2.30
N ALA A 54 7.37 -12.88 3.36
CA ALA A 54 8.40 -13.91 3.51
C ALA A 54 7.83 -15.33 3.62
N LEU A 55 6.66 -15.49 4.25
CA LEU A 55 5.93 -16.76 4.31
C LEU A 55 5.10 -16.98 3.06
N PHE A 56 4.47 -15.92 2.53
CA PHE A 56 3.64 -15.98 1.33
C PHE A 56 4.42 -16.53 0.15
N SER A 57 5.63 -16.02 -0.08
CA SER A 57 6.53 -16.47 -1.14
C SER A 57 6.95 -17.93 -1.01
N ARG A 58 6.87 -18.53 0.18
CA ARG A 58 7.17 -19.95 0.43
C ARG A 58 5.95 -20.85 0.30
N LEU A 59 4.77 -20.34 0.68
CA LEU A 59 3.52 -21.12 0.70
C LEU A 59 2.76 -21.04 -0.63
N CYS A 60 2.79 -19.90 -1.32
CA CYS A 60 2.08 -19.73 -2.58
C CYS A 60 2.79 -20.51 -3.69
N ASN A 61 2.09 -21.46 -4.28
CA ASN A 61 2.55 -22.24 -5.44
C ASN A 61 1.99 -21.70 -6.76
N GLN A 62 1.38 -20.52 -6.76
CA GLN A 62 0.81 -19.85 -7.94
C GLN A 62 -0.23 -20.69 -8.71
N CYS A 63 -0.96 -21.59 -8.02
CA CYS A 63 -1.95 -22.45 -8.67
C CYS A 63 -3.11 -21.70 -9.35
N GLY A 64 -3.44 -20.50 -8.87
CA GLY A 64 -4.54 -19.69 -9.40
C GLY A 64 -5.94 -20.03 -8.87
N ASP A 65 -6.07 -20.99 -7.94
CA ASP A 65 -7.39 -21.38 -7.40
C ASP A 65 -8.16 -20.22 -6.76
N CYS A 66 -7.45 -19.33 -6.08
CA CYS A 66 -8.03 -18.13 -5.49
C CYS A 66 -8.61 -17.15 -6.53
N ILE A 67 -8.03 -17.10 -7.74
CA ILE A 67 -8.51 -16.26 -8.84
C ILE A 67 -9.83 -16.82 -9.37
N ASN A 68 -9.87 -18.13 -9.64
CA ASN A 68 -11.07 -18.82 -10.11
C ASN A 68 -12.21 -18.76 -9.09
N ALA A 69 -11.88 -18.79 -7.80
CA ALA A 69 -12.85 -18.70 -6.72
C ALA A 69 -13.35 -17.27 -6.45
N CYS A 70 -12.78 -16.22 -7.06
CA CYS A 70 -13.20 -14.85 -6.79
C CYS A 70 -14.44 -14.47 -7.62
N PRO A 71 -15.63 -14.30 -7.01
CA PRO A 71 -16.85 -14.00 -7.76
C PRO A 71 -16.86 -12.57 -8.32
N GLN A 72 -16.03 -11.68 -7.76
CA GLN A 72 -15.91 -10.29 -8.20
C GLN A 72 -14.89 -10.11 -9.34
N GLY A 73 -14.08 -11.14 -9.64
CA GLY A 73 -13.06 -11.07 -10.67
C GLY A 73 -12.00 -9.99 -10.42
N VAL A 74 -11.75 -9.63 -9.16
CA VAL A 74 -10.78 -8.59 -8.76
C VAL A 74 -9.35 -9.14 -8.58
N LEU A 75 -9.12 -10.42 -8.83
CA LEU A 75 -7.82 -11.06 -8.67
C LEU A 75 -7.23 -11.42 -10.03
N SER A 76 -5.94 -11.18 -10.19
CA SER A 76 -5.15 -11.57 -11.36
C SER A 76 -3.84 -12.24 -10.91
N LEU A 77 -3.22 -13.05 -11.79
CA LEU A 77 -1.95 -13.69 -11.47
C LEU A 77 -0.79 -12.77 -11.88
N GLY A 78 -0.07 -12.24 -10.88
CA GLY A 78 1.17 -11.50 -11.08
C GLY A 78 2.41 -12.40 -11.04
N SER A 79 3.60 -11.81 -11.14
CA SER A 79 4.88 -12.52 -11.09
C SER A 79 5.12 -13.25 -9.77
N ASN A 80 4.65 -12.66 -8.67
CA ASN A 80 4.87 -13.16 -7.31
C ASN A 80 3.57 -13.75 -6.70
N GLY A 81 2.67 -14.26 -7.54
CA GLY A 81 1.37 -14.81 -7.11
C GLY A 81 0.20 -13.85 -7.34
N PRO A 82 -0.98 -14.11 -6.72
CA PRO A 82 -2.18 -13.34 -6.93
C PRO A 82 -2.03 -11.87 -6.49
N VAL A 83 -2.54 -10.98 -7.33
CA VAL A 83 -2.61 -9.53 -7.16
C VAL A 83 -4.07 -9.09 -7.27
N MET A 84 -4.49 -8.23 -6.36
CA MET A 84 -5.80 -7.62 -6.31
C MET A 84 -5.80 -6.30 -7.07
N ASP A 85 -6.69 -6.19 -8.04
CA ASP A 85 -6.98 -4.97 -8.78
C ASP A 85 -8.43 -4.55 -8.55
N LEU A 86 -8.61 -3.35 -7.98
CA LEU A 86 -9.91 -2.77 -7.66
C LEU A 86 -10.30 -1.65 -8.64
N SER A 87 -9.64 -1.55 -9.79
CA SER A 87 -9.90 -0.50 -10.78
C SER A 87 -11.27 -0.63 -11.46
N LEU A 88 -11.75 -1.87 -11.65
CA LEU A 88 -12.99 -2.17 -12.39
C LEU A 88 -14.11 -2.74 -11.52
N ASN A 89 -13.77 -3.39 -10.40
CA ASN A 89 -14.70 -4.05 -9.49
C ASN A 89 -14.23 -3.88 -8.04
N HIS A 90 -15.06 -4.28 -7.07
CA HIS A 90 -14.74 -4.18 -5.65
C HIS A 90 -14.70 -5.57 -4.99
N CYS A 91 -13.94 -5.69 -3.90
CA CYS A 91 -13.99 -6.86 -3.03
C CYS A 91 -15.19 -6.73 -2.07
N ASN A 92 -16.00 -7.78 -1.96
CA ASN A 92 -17.14 -7.84 -1.04
C ASN A 92 -16.83 -8.64 0.25
N PHE A 93 -15.56 -8.98 0.48
CA PHE A 93 -15.11 -9.75 1.64
C PHE A 93 -15.80 -11.12 1.83
N CYS A 94 -16.19 -11.78 0.74
CA CYS A 94 -16.80 -13.11 0.79
C CYS A 94 -15.84 -14.25 1.21
N GLN A 95 -14.53 -13.99 1.29
CA GLN A 95 -13.49 -14.94 1.73
C GLN A 95 -13.36 -16.22 0.87
N GLN A 96 -14.00 -16.28 -0.30
CA GLN A 96 -13.91 -17.47 -1.18
C GLN A 96 -12.48 -17.75 -1.66
N CYS A 97 -11.67 -16.70 -1.89
CA CYS A 97 -10.25 -16.84 -2.20
C CYS A 97 -9.44 -17.50 -1.07
N ILE A 98 -9.81 -17.24 0.20
CA ILE A 98 -9.17 -17.84 1.37
C ILE A 98 -9.54 -19.32 1.46
N SER A 99 -10.84 -19.63 1.34
CA SER A 99 -11.34 -21.01 1.36
C SER A 99 -10.76 -21.89 0.24
N ALA A 100 -10.46 -21.30 -0.92
CA ALA A 100 -9.85 -22.01 -2.05
C ALA A 100 -8.35 -22.25 -1.88
N CYS A 101 -7.66 -21.54 -0.98
CA CYS A 101 -6.21 -21.62 -0.83
C CYS A 101 -5.78 -22.85 -0.02
N GLN A 102 -5.47 -23.94 -0.71
CA GLN A 102 -5.03 -25.19 -0.08
C GLN A 102 -3.69 -25.06 0.65
N THR A 103 -2.78 -24.23 0.14
CA THR A 103 -1.44 -24.05 0.73
C THR A 103 -1.42 -23.10 1.93
N GLN A 104 -2.57 -22.51 2.28
CA GLN A 104 -2.70 -21.56 3.40
C GLN A 104 -1.84 -20.30 3.24
N ALA A 105 -1.42 -19.96 2.02
CA ALA A 105 -0.83 -18.67 1.70
C ALA A 105 -1.83 -17.51 1.91
N LEU A 106 -3.12 -17.81 1.77
CA LEU A 106 -4.24 -16.96 2.20
C LEU A 106 -4.93 -17.62 3.40
N ASN A 107 -5.04 -16.93 4.53
CA ASN A 107 -5.58 -17.47 5.77
C ASN A 107 -6.31 -16.37 6.59
N THR A 108 -7.40 -16.74 7.29
CA THR A 108 -8.17 -15.86 8.18
C THR A 108 -7.45 -15.47 9.46
N LEU A 109 -6.39 -16.20 9.86
CA LEU A 109 -5.63 -15.95 11.09
C LEU A 109 -4.59 -14.83 10.96
N ASN A 110 -4.39 -14.29 9.76
CA ASN A 110 -3.49 -13.14 9.58
C ASN A 110 -4.25 -11.84 9.88
N ALA A 111 -4.44 -11.56 11.17
CA ALA A 111 -5.15 -10.39 11.68
C ALA A 111 -4.32 -9.09 11.62
N THR A 112 -3.08 -9.14 11.14
CA THR A 112 -2.19 -7.98 11.03
C THR A 112 -2.48 -7.08 9.82
N ASP A 113 -3.47 -7.41 9.00
CA ASP A 113 -3.84 -6.70 7.78
C ASP A 113 -4.98 -5.67 8.00
N THR A 114 -4.98 -5.00 9.16
CA THR A 114 -5.66 -3.71 9.31
C THR A 114 -4.66 -2.63 8.93
N GLY A 115 -4.89 -2.01 7.77
CA GLY A 115 -4.01 -0.99 7.19
C GLY A 115 -3.77 0.26 8.03
#